data_AF-A0A0S7Z5L7-F1
#
_entry.id   AF-A0A0S7Z5L7-F1
#
_cell.length_a   1.000
_cell.length_b   1.000
_cell.length_c   1.000
_cell.angle_alpha   90.00
_cell.angle_beta   90.00
_cell.angle_gamma   90.00
#
_symmetry.space_group_name_H-M   'P 1'
#
loop_
_entity.id
_entity.type
_entity.pdbx_description
1 polymer ?
#
loop_
_entity_poly.entity_id
_entity_poly.type
_entity_poly.pdbx_seq_one_letter_code
_entity_poly.pdbx_strand_id
1 'polypeptide(L)' 'MPSRHVRLSALRLSLSLALLAAGTPALASEATPQADEQCVMQCDEASDRCMAEAGADEKKQQACDDAYAECLERCK' A
#
# COMPACT_ATOMS: atom_id res chain seq x y z
N MET A 1 3.25 -26.33 35.47
CA MET A 1 3.90 -27.43 34.72
C MET A 1 4.81 -26.83 33.65
N PRO A 2 6.15 -26.82 33.80
CA PRO A 2 7.06 -26.53 32.70
C PRO A 2 7.83 -27.80 32.30
N SER A 3 7.74 -28.22 31.05
CA SER A 3 8.50 -29.36 30.57
C SER A 3 8.72 -29.31 29.07
N ARG A 4 10.00 -29.47 28.70
CA ARG A 4 10.52 -29.99 27.43
C ARG A 4 10.93 -28.95 26.38
N HIS A 5 11.97 -28.22 26.74
CA HIS A 5 13.10 -28.05 25.82
C HIS A 5 13.70 -29.43 25.50
N VAL A 6 13.38 -29.99 24.34
CA VAL A 6 14.15 -31.07 23.73
C VAL A 6 15.03 -30.43 22.66
N ARG A 7 16.32 -30.34 23.01
CA ARG A 7 17.44 -30.05 22.11
C ARG A 7 17.49 -31.15 21.04
N LEU A 8 17.35 -30.83 19.76
CA LEU A 8 17.74 -31.66 18.60
C LEU A 8 17.26 -30.90 17.35
N SER A 9 18.07 -30.04 16.71
CA SER A 9 18.89 -30.49 15.59
C SER A 9 19.85 -29.37 15.20
N ALA A 10 20.98 -29.28 15.90
CA ALA A 10 22.18 -28.78 15.28
C ALA A 10 22.78 -29.95 14.49
N LEU A 11 22.68 -29.95 13.17
CA LEU A 11 23.69 -30.52 12.28
C LEU A 11 23.35 -30.16 10.81
N ARG A 12 24.22 -29.32 10.23
CA ARG A 12 24.74 -29.47 8.86
C ARG A 12 23.73 -29.43 7.71
N LEU A 13 23.48 -28.24 7.20
CA LEU A 13 23.45 -28.04 5.75
C LEU A 13 24.48 -26.96 5.40
N SER A 14 25.72 -27.42 5.23
CA SER A 14 26.79 -26.70 4.54
C SER A 14 26.50 -26.70 3.03
N LEU A 15 27.08 -25.74 2.30
CA LEU A 15 26.99 -25.50 0.85
C LEU A 15 25.68 -24.83 0.44
N SER A 16 25.68 -23.61 -0.09
CA SER A 16 26.49 -23.23 -1.26
C SER A 16 26.99 -21.79 -1.17
N LEU A 17 28.31 -21.65 -1.14
CA LEU A 17 29.01 -20.44 -1.58
C LEU A 17 29.29 -20.61 -3.09
N ALA A 18 29.27 -19.49 -3.82
CA ALA A 18 29.41 -19.35 -5.28
C ALA A 18 28.07 -19.50 -6.04
N LEU A 19 27.66 -18.60 -6.93
CA LEU A 19 28.46 -18.00 -7.99
C LEU A 19 27.70 -16.79 -8.61
N LEU A 20 28.46 -15.73 -8.87
CA LEU A 20 28.36 -14.69 -9.91
C LEU A 20 27.06 -14.53 -10.73
N ALA A 21 26.55 -13.30 -10.77
CA ALA A 21 26.35 -12.47 -11.98
C ALA A 21 25.60 -11.20 -11.56
N ALA A 22 26.21 -10.01 -11.61
CA ALA A 22 26.07 -9.14 -12.78
C ALA A 22 24.62 -9.07 -13.29
N GLY A 23 23.73 -8.48 -12.48
CA GLY A 23 22.37 -8.13 -12.86
C GLY A 23 22.16 -6.65 -12.61
N THR A 24 22.17 -5.88 -13.69
CA THR A 24 21.79 -4.46 -13.78
C THR A 24 20.66 -4.05 -12.82
N PRO A 25 20.76 -2.94 -12.06
CA PRO A 25 19.64 -2.04 -11.99
C PRO A 25 19.65 -1.30 -13.34
N ALA A 26 19.08 -1.85 -14.42
CA ALA A 26 17.65 -1.76 -14.67
C ALA A 26 17.18 -0.45 -14.06
N LEU A 27 17.17 0.58 -14.91
CA LEU A 27 16.32 1.75 -14.77
C LEU A 27 14.94 1.20 -14.38
N ALA A 28 14.70 1.07 -13.08
CA ALA A 28 13.36 1.07 -12.57
C ALA A 28 12.90 2.46 -12.95
N SER A 29 12.11 2.51 -14.03
CA SER A 29 11.16 3.57 -14.25
C SER A 29 10.76 4.06 -12.88
N GLU A 30 11.05 5.33 -12.64
CA GLU A 30 10.36 6.11 -11.64
C GLU A 30 8.89 6.03 -12.07
N ALA A 31 8.23 4.93 -11.70
CA ALA A 31 6.87 4.97 -11.28
C ALA A 31 6.84 6.20 -10.37
N THR A 32 5.89 7.08 -10.60
CA THR A 32 5.68 8.26 -9.80
C THR A 32 4.66 7.89 -8.73
N PRO A 33 4.90 6.94 -7.78
CA PRO A 33 3.90 6.61 -6.79
C PRO A 33 3.54 7.84 -5.98
N GLN A 34 4.48 8.79 -5.81
CA GLN A 34 4.21 10.05 -5.14
C GLN A 34 3.19 10.95 -5.84
N ALA A 35 3.08 10.90 -7.17
CA ALA A 35 2.12 11.73 -7.90
C ALA A 35 0.71 11.18 -7.75
N ASP A 36 0.55 9.85 -7.82
CA ASP A 36 -0.72 9.16 -7.60
C ASP A 36 -1.14 9.28 -6.13
N GLU A 37 -0.20 9.13 -5.19
CA GLU A 37 -0.44 9.34 -3.75
C GLU A 37 -0.90 10.76 -3.43
N GLN A 38 -0.29 11.80 -4.03
CA GLN A 38 -0.75 13.19 -3.86
C GLN A 38 -2.12 13.43 -4.46
N CYS A 39 -2.44 12.78 -5.58
CA CYS A 39 -3.77 12.86 -6.19
C CYS A 39 -4.84 12.25 -5.27
N VAL A 40 -4.59 11.04 -4.75
CA VAL A 40 -5.50 10.36 -3.81
C VAL A 40 -5.71 11.18 -2.55
N MET A 41 -4.65 11.77 -1.97
CA MET A 41 -4.79 12.64 -0.78
C MET A 41 -5.69 13.87 -1.03
N GLN A 42 -5.62 14.47 -2.22
CA GLN A 42 -6.51 15.60 -2.55
C GLN A 42 -7.97 15.15 -2.69
N CYS A 43 -8.20 13.96 -3.25
CA CYS A 43 -9.54 13.36 -3.29
C CYS A 43 -10.07 13.10 -1.88
N ASP A 44 -9.24 12.58 -0.98
CA ASP A 44 -9.60 12.33 0.43
C ASP A 44 -9.98 13.64 1.15
N GLU A 45 -9.13 14.68 1.07
CA GLU A 45 -9.40 15.98 1.71
C GLU A 45 -10.67 16.65 1.18
N ALA A 46 -11.00 16.45 -0.10
CA ALA A 46 -12.24 16.95 -0.69
C ALA A 46 -13.45 16.16 -0.19
N SER A 47 -13.33 14.83 -0.13
CA SER A 47 -14.38 13.93 0.37
C SER A 47 -14.70 14.19 1.84
N ASP A 48 -13.67 14.32 2.69
CA ASP A 48 -13.83 14.59 4.13
C ASP A 48 -14.61 15.88 4.39
N ARG A 49 -14.30 16.94 3.63
CA ARG A 49 -15.01 18.21 3.72
C ARG A 49 -16.46 18.08 3.27
N CYS A 50 -16.69 17.37 2.16
CA CYS A 50 -18.03 17.10 1.66
C CYS A 50 -18.87 16.34 2.69
N MET A 51 -18.30 15.29 3.30
CA MET A 51 -18.94 14.50 4.35
C MET A 51 -19.24 15.32 5.60
N ALA A 52 -18.32 16.20 6.01
CA ALA A 52 -18.53 17.11 7.13
C ALA A 52 -19.69 18.09 6.87
N GLU A 53 -19.83 18.59 5.65
CA GLU A 53 -20.93 19.47 5.23
C GLU A 53 -22.26 18.73 5.02
N ALA A 54 -22.20 17.46 4.57
CA ALA A 54 -23.36 16.61 4.38
C ALA A 54 -24.06 16.27 5.70
N GLY A 55 -23.30 16.12 6.79
CA GLY A 55 -23.84 15.73 8.10
C GLY A 55 -24.47 14.34 8.03
N ALA A 56 -25.76 14.22 8.34
CA ALA A 56 -26.52 12.97 8.28
C ALA A 56 -27.44 12.86 7.04
N ASP A 57 -27.26 13.74 6.05
CA ASP A 57 -28.06 13.72 4.83
C ASP A 57 -27.54 12.65 3.87
N GLU A 58 -28.22 11.49 3.84
CA GLU A 58 -27.84 10.33 3.03
C GLU A 58 -27.66 10.65 1.54
N LYS A 59 -28.48 11.57 0.99
CA LYS A 59 -28.36 11.94 -0.43
C LYS A 59 -27.10 12.76 -0.70
N LYS A 60 -26.72 13.62 0.25
CA LYS A 60 -25.47 14.39 0.14
C LYS A 60 -24.25 13.50 0.35
N GLN A 61 -24.31 12.58 1.32
CA GLN A 61 -23.24 11.60 1.54
C GLN A 61 -23.00 10.76 0.27
N GLN A 62 -24.08 10.25 -0.36
CA GLN A 62 -23.95 9.53 -1.63
C GLN A 62 -23.32 10.38 -2.73
N ALA A 63 -23.69 11.67 -2.83
CA ALA A 63 -23.08 12.57 -3.80
C ALA A 63 -21.59 12.82 -3.51
N CYS A 64 -21.18 12.85 -2.23
CA CYS A 64 -19.77 12.91 -1.84
C CYS A 64 -19.01 11.64 -2.25
N ASP A 65 -19.61 10.47 -2.02
CA ASP A 65 -19.03 9.17 -2.41
C ASP A 65 -18.86 9.05 -3.92
N ASP A 66 -19.87 9.44 -4.70
CA ASP A 66 -19.82 9.43 -6.16
C ASP A 66 -18.72 10.37 -6.69
N ALA A 67 -18.61 11.57 -6.11
CA ALA A 67 -17.57 12.54 -6.48
C ALA A 67 -16.16 12.08 -6.11
N TYR A 68 -16.01 11.41 -4.96
CA TYR A 68 -14.75 10.81 -4.53
C TYR A 68 -14.31 9.69 -5.49
N ALA A 69 -15.24 8.81 -5.88
CA ALA A 69 -14.97 7.76 -6.85
C ALA A 69 -14.53 8.35 -8.21
N GLU A 70 -15.22 9.37 -8.73
CA GLU A 70 -14.80 10.06 -9.96
C GLU A 70 -13.40 10.72 -9.83
N CYS A 71 -13.09 11.27 -8.65
CA CYS A 71 -11.78 11.85 -8.38
C CYS A 71 -10.67 10.79 -8.46
N LEU A 72 -10.86 9.64 -7.80
CA LEU A 72 -9.90 8.53 -7.85
C LEU A 72 -9.73 7.97 -9.26
N GLU A 73 -10.79 7.98 -10.07
CA GLU A 73 -10.72 7.55 -11.47
C GLU A 73 -9.75 8.39 -12.31
N ARG A 74 -9.48 9.62 -11.90
CA ARG A 74 -8.56 10.55 -12.57
C ARG A 74 -7.13 10.48 -12.03
N CYS A 75 -6.90 9.76 -10.94
CA CYS A 75 -5.61 9.57 -10.30
C CYS A 75 -4.86 8.31 -10.78
N LYS A 76 -5.37 7.64 -11.82
CA LYS A 76 -4.83 6.42 -12.43
C LYS A 76 -4.67 6.61 -13.93
#